data_AF-A0A1H5PGL0-F1
#
_entry.id   AF-A0A1H5PGL0-F1
#
_cell.length_a   1.000
_cell.length_b   1.000
_cell.length_c   1.000
_cell.angle_alpha   90.00
_cell.angle_beta   90.00
_cell.angle_gamma   90.00
#
_symmetry.space_group_name_H-M   'P 1'
#
loop_
_entity.id
_entity.type
_entity.pdbx_description
1 polymer ?
#
loop_
_entity_poly.entity_id
_entity_poly.type
_entity_poly.pdbx_seq_one_letter_code
_entity_poly.pdbx_strand_id
1 'polypeptide(L)'
;MTAGTDTELQPRRTGLSRRQKRRLSRGAQYVVFVAAVVAFAVGADWGRLQNQFAQWDIARQMFPDVITLALKNTVLYTLSGFVVGLALGMVIALMRLSSVGPYRWLAGIYIEIFRGLPALLIFIFIGVAVPLAFPGTEIVGGTYGKVALALGLVAAAYMAETIRAGIQAVPKGQLEAARSLGFSPARAMVSIVIPQAFRIILPPLTNELVLLFKDSSLVLFLGVTLEERELSKYGRDLASTTANSTPILVAGLCYLLVTIPLGFVVRRMEAKAQEAVK
;
A
#
# COMPACT_ATOMS: atom_id res chain seq x y z
N MET A 1 58.07 -30.43 -53.54
CA MET A 1 57.63 -30.11 -52.17
C MET A 1 56.64 -28.98 -52.27
N THR A 2 55.35 -29.28 -52.32
CA THR A 2 54.27 -28.29 -52.43
C THR A 2 53.24 -28.60 -51.37
N ALA A 3 53.01 -27.61 -50.51
CA ALA A 3 52.08 -27.61 -49.40
C ALA A 3 50.64 -27.86 -49.86
N GLY A 4 49.96 -28.79 -49.19
CA GLY A 4 48.51 -28.93 -49.22
C GLY A 4 47.96 -28.50 -47.87
N THR A 5 47.33 -27.32 -47.84
CA THR A 5 46.71 -26.69 -46.68
C THR A 5 45.47 -27.46 -46.21
N ASP A 6 45.53 -28.01 -45.00
CA ASP A 6 44.35 -28.46 -44.26
C ASP A 6 43.41 -27.27 -44.02
N THR A 7 42.31 -27.24 -44.76
CA THR A 7 41.23 -26.27 -44.52
C THR A 7 40.17 -26.95 -43.68
N GLU A 8 40.30 -26.87 -42.36
CA GLU A 8 39.23 -27.26 -41.44
C GLU A 8 37.97 -26.42 -41.71
N LEU A 9 36.96 -27.04 -42.31
CA LEU A 9 35.65 -26.45 -42.50
C LEU A 9 34.94 -26.36 -41.14
N GLN A 10 34.97 -25.19 -40.50
CA GLN A 10 34.16 -24.92 -39.31
C GLN A 10 32.65 -25.02 -39.66
N PRO A 11 31.83 -25.70 -38.85
CA PRO A 11 30.40 -25.84 -39.13
C PRO A 11 29.69 -24.48 -39.02
N ARG A 12 29.01 -24.06 -40.10
CA ARG A 12 28.11 -22.90 -40.11
C ARG A 12 27.09 -23.04 -38.99
N ARG A 13 27.17 -22.20 -37.94
CA ARG A 13 26.16 -22.14 -36.87
C ARG A 13 24.81 -21.72 -37.45
N THR A 14 23.96 -22.69 -37.76
CA THR A 14 22.56 -22.56 -38.19
C THR A 14 21.65 -22.27 -36.99
N GLY A 15 21.90 -21.16 -36.29
CA GLY A 15 21.09 -20.71 -35.17
C GLY A 15 20.48 -19.34 -35.43
N LEU A 16 19.19 -19.17 -35.14
CA LEU A 16 18.55 -17.85 -35.12
C LEU A 16 19.34 -16.88 -34.24
N SER A 17 19.58 -15.66 -34.74
CA SER A 17 20.29 -14.64 -33.98
C SER A 17 19.52 -14.26 -32.72
N ARG A 18 20.22 -13.79 -31.68
CA ARG A 18 19.60 -13.35 -30.42
C ARG A 18 18.49 -12.30 -30.65
N ARG A 19 18.64 -11.45 -31.68
CA ARG A 19 17.63 -10.46 -32.10
C ARG A 19 16.40 -11.10 -32.74
N GLN A 20 16.58 -12.12 -33.58
CA GLN A 20 15.49 -12.89 -34.19
C GLN A 20 14.71 -13.67 -33.12
N LYS A 21 15.40 -14.34 -32.19
CA LYS A 21 14.77 -15.06 -31.06
C LYS A 21 13.91 -14.12 -30.18
N ARG A 22 14.41 -12.91 -29.86
CA ARG A 22 13.63 -11.89 -29.10
C ARG A 22 12.43 -11.34 -29.87
N ARG A 23 12.48 -11.25 -31.21
CA ARG A 23 11.33 -10.82 -32.03
C ARG A 23 10.26 -11.90 -32.11
N LEU A 24 10.67 -13.15 -32.31
CA LEU A 24 9.79 -14.32 -32.30
C LEU A 24 9.12 -14.51 -30.93
N SER A 25 9.87 -14.38 -29.83
CA SER A 25 9.32 -14.47 -28.47
C SER A 25 8.28 -13.38 -28.17
N ARG A 26 8.54 -12.12 -28.55
CA ARG A 26 7.55 -11.04 -28.41
C ARG A 26 6.32 -11.26 -29.29
N GLY A 27 6.53 -11.72 -30.53
CA GLY A 27 5.44 -12.11 -31.44
C GLY A 27 4.56 -13.20 -30.83
N ALA A 28 5.17 -14.25 -30.28
CA ALA A 28 4.46 -15.32 -29.60
C ALA A 28 3.68 -14.81 -28.36
N GLN A 29 4.29 -13.93 -27.55
CA GLN A 29 3.61 -13.32 -26.40
C GLN A 29 2.37 -12.51 -26.82
N TYR A 30 2.48 -11.70 -27.88
CA TYR A 30 1.32 -10.95 -28.39
C TYR A 30 0.25 -11.88 -28.96
N VAL A 31 0.64 -12.93 -29.69
CA VAL A 31 -0.31 -13.92 -30.21
C VAL A 31 -1.05 -14.60 -29.06
N VAL A 32 -0.34 -15.05 -28.02
CA VAL A 32 -0.96 -15.67 -26.84
C VAL A 32 -1.87 -14.69 -26.10
N PHE A 33 -1.44 -13.43 -25.93
CA PHE A 33 -2.27 -12.40 -25.30
C PHE A 33 -3.54 -12.13 -26.09
N VAL A 34 -3.44 -11.91 -27.40
CA VAL A 34 -4.59 -11.68 -28.27
C VAL A 34 -5.50 -12.91 -28.31
N ALA A 35 -4.94 -14.11 -28.41
CA ALA A 35 -5.71 -15.35 -28.36
C ALA A 35 -6.46 -15.49 -27.03
N ALA A 36 -5.84 -15.17 -25.90
CA ALA A 36 -6.49 -15.18 -24.59
C ALA A 36 -7.62 -14.14 -24.49
N VAL A 37 -7.40 -12.92 -24.99
CA VAL A 37 -8.43 -11.86 -25.02
C VAL A 37 -9.60 -12.28 -25.91
N VAL A 38 -9.34 -12.82 -27.09
CA VAL A 38 -10.39 -13.29 -28.02
C VAL A 38 -11.14 -14.48 -27.43
N ALA A 39 -10.43 -15.45 -26.85
CA ALA A 39 -11.04 -16.60 -26.19
C ALA A 39 -11.97 -16.17 -25.04
N PHE A 40 -11.53 -15.22 -24.20
CA PHE A 40 -12.39 -14.63 -23.19
C PHE A 40 -13.57 -13.89 -23.82
N ALA A 41 -13.33 -13.09 -24.85
CA ALA A 41 -14.36 -12.23 -25.42
C ALA A 41 -15.48 -12.99 -26.15
N VAL A 42 -15.16 -14.15 -26.73
CA VAL A 42 -16.12 -15.02 -27.41
C VAL A 42 -16.74 -16.04 -26.44
N GLY A 43 -15.97 -16.51 -25.45
CA GLY A 43 -16.44 -17.50 -24.48
C GLY A 43 -17.25 -16.92 -23.32
N ALA A 44 -17.22 -15.61 -23.11
CA ALA A 44 -17.93 -14.94 -22.04
C ALA A 44 -19.42 -14.74 -22.38
N ASP A 45 -20.29 -15.09 -21.44
CA ASP A 45 -21.72 -14.74 -21.50
C ASP A 45 -21.91 -13.27 -21.12
N TRP A 46 -21.88 -12.39 -22.12
CA TRP A 46 -22.01 -10.95 -21.91
C TRP A 46 -23.33 -10.53 -21.30
N GLY A 47 -24.42 -11.27 -21.59
CA GLY A 47 -25.72 -11.00 -20.99
C GLY A 47 -25.69 -11.22 -19.48
N ARG A 48 -25.14 -12.36 -19.04
CA ARG A 48 -24.97 -12.63 -17.59
C ARG A 48 -24.01 -11.66 -16.92
N LEU A 49 -22.90 -11.31 -17.58
CA LEU A 49 -21.93 -10.38 -17.01
C LEU A 49 -22.52 -8.97 -16.85
N GLN A 50 -23.22 -8.45 -17.85
CA GLN A 50 -23.90 -7.17 -17.74
C GLN A 50 -24.97 -7.21 -16.64
N ASN A 51 -25.77 -8.28 -16.59
CA ASN A 51 -26.80 -8.44 -15.57
C ASN A 51 -26.23 -8.59 -14.15
N GLN A 52 -25.01 -9.12 -13.97
CA GLN A 52 -24.42 -9.30 -12.64
C GLN A 52 -23.55 -8.13 -12.17
N PHE A 53 -22.94 -7.37 -13.09
CA PHE A 53 -21.94 -6.36 -12.75
C PHE A 53 -22.30 -4.93 -13.15
N ALA A 54 -23.28 -4.74 -14.04
CA ALA A 54 -23.57 -3.43 -14.64
C ALA A 54 -25.07 -3.11 -14.70
N GLN A 55 -25.79 -3.35 -13.60
CA GLN A 55 -27.19 -2.94 -13.49
C GLN A 55 -27.32 -1.46 -13.11
N TRP A 56 -27.79 -0.65 -14.06
CA TRP A 56 -27.89 0.80 -13.90
C TRP A 56 -28.83 1.22 -12.75
N ASP A 57 -29.97 0.54 -12.60
CA ASP A 57 -30.95 0.89 -11.56
C ASP A 57 -30.38 0.69 -10.15
N ILE A 58 -29.64 -0.39 -9.94
CA ILE A 58 -28.95 -0.66 -8.67
C ILE A 58 -27.85 0.36 -8.43
N ALA A 59 -27.04 0.66 -9.46
CA ALA A 59 -25.97 1.65 -9.33
C ALA A 59 -26.54 3.03 -8.92
N ARG A 60 -27.67 3.44 -9.50
CA ARG A 60 -28.32 4.72 -9.18
C ARG A 60 -28.84 4.77 -7.73
N GLN A 61 -29.33 3.65 -7.19
CA GLN A 61 -29.79 3.55 -5.80
C GLN A 61 -28.67 3.75 -4.77
N MET A 62 -27.41 3.54 -5.15
CA MET A 62 -26.27 3.76 -4.26
C MET A 62 -25.94 5.24 -4.05
N PHE A 63 -26.41 6.13 -4.93
CA PHE A 63 -26.13 7.56 -4.82
C PHE A 63 -27.30 8.26 -4.09
N PRO A 64 -27.00 9.23 -3.21
CA PRO A 64 -25.68 9.83 -2.96
C PRO A 64 -24.83 9.11 -1.88
N ASP A 65 -25.41 8.15 -1.16
CA ASP A 65 -24.83 7.55 0.06
C ASP A 65 -23.46 6.90 -0.13
N VAL A 66 -23.18 6.32 -1.29
CA VAL A 66 -21.85 5.77 -1.61
C VAL A 66 -20.75 6.83 -1.50
N ILE A 67 -21.07 8.10 -1.76
CA ILE A 67 -20.14 9.24 -1.65
C ILE A 67 -20.25 9.91 -0.27
N THR A 68 -21.46 10.30 0.12
CA THR A 68 -21.68 11.13 1.33
C THR A 68 -21.47 10.37 2.63
N LEU A 69 -21.66 9.05 2.61
CA LEU A 69 -21.53 8.16 3.76
C LEU A 69 -20.32 7.25 3.60
N ALA A 70 -20.35 6.34 2.61
CA ALA A 70 -19.38 5.25 2.54
C ALA A 70 -17.95 5.74 2.21
N LEU A 71 -17.81 6.58 1.18
CA LEU A 71 -16.52 7.19 0.84
C LEU A 71 -16.03 8.13 1.96
N LYS A 72 -16.92 8.95 2.51
CA LYS A 72 -16.59 9.84 3.65
C LYS A 72 -16.01 9.04 4.82
N ASN A 73 -16.66 7.96 5.23
CA ASN A 73 -16.21 7.10 6.32
C ASN A 73 -14.86 6.44 5.99
N THR A 74 -14.70 5.96 4.76
CA THR A 74 -13.42 5.41 4.26
C THR A 74 -12.28 6.42 4.44
N VAL A 75 -12.50 7.68 4.03
CA VAL A 75 -11.52 8.76 4.21
C VAL A 75 -11.25 9.02 5.70
N LEU A 76 -12.30 9.15 6.52
CA LEU A 76 -12.14 9.43 7.95
C LEU A 76 -11.37 8.32 8.69
N TYR A 77 -11.69 7.05 8.42
CA TYR A 77 -10.99 5.90 8.96
C TYR A 77 -9.53 5.85 8.54
N THR A 78 -9.26 6.16 7.28
CA THR A 78 -7.90 6.21 6.75
C THR A 78 -7.09 7.30 7.44
N LEU A 79 -7.65 8.51 7.56
CA LEU A 79 -6.95 9.65 8.15
C LEU A 79 -6.72 9.46 9.65
N SER A 80 -7.72 8.94 10.39
CA SER A 80 -7.55 8.67 11.82
C SER A 80 -6.51 7.58 12.07
N GLY A 81 -6.54 6.49 11.31
CA GLY A 81 -5.53 5.43 11.35
C GLY A 81 -4.13 5.93 10.97
N PHE A 82 -4.03 6.77 9.93
CA PHE A 82 -2.75 7.37 9.52
C PHE A 82 -2.17 8.28 10.59
N VAL A 83 -2.99 9.14 11.22
CA VAL A 83 -2.52 10.05 12.28
C VAL A 83 -2.00 9.27 13.49
N VAL A 84 -2.76 8.26 13.95
CA VAL A 84 -2.31 7.38 15.05
C VAL A 84 -1.05 6.61 14.65
N GLY A 85 -1.02 6.06 13.43
CA GLY A 85 0.12 5.34 12.89
C GLY A 85 1.37 6.19 12.79
N LEU A 86 1.26 7.44 12.34
CA LEU A 86 2.40 8.35 12.20
C LEU A 86 2.92 8.76 13.58
N ALA A 87 2.03 9.08 14.52
CA ALA A 87 2.40 9.45 15.88
C ALA A 87 3.11 8.30 16.60
N LEU A 88 2.51 7.11 16.61
CA LEU A 88 3.10 5.92 17.23
C LEU A 88 4.36 5.47 16.48
N GLY A 89 4.33 5.47 15.15
CA GLY A 89 5.44 5.09 14.30
C GLY A 89 6.67 5.98 14.50
N MET A 90 6.47 7.28 14.73
CA MET A 90 7.55 8.19 15.11
C MET A 90 8.20 7.77 16.44
N VAL A 91 7.40 7.50 17.47
CA VAL A 91 7.91 7.05 18.78
C VAL A 91 8.70 5.74 18.64
N ILE A 92 8.14 4.77 17.91
CA ILE A 92 8.78 3.47 17.69
C ILE A 92 10.06 3.61 16.87
N ALA A 93 10.08 4.48 15.86
CA ALA A 93 11.30 4.77 15.09
C ALA A 93 12.41 5.35 15.97
N LEU A 94 12.07 6.30 16.86
CA LEU A 94 13.01 6.89 17.80
C LEU A 94 13.54 5.85 18.79
N MET A 95 12.67 4.98 19.33
CA MET A 95 13.08 3.86 20.18
C MET A 95 14.02 2.91 19.43
N ARG A 96 13.74 2.62 18.16
CA ARG A 96 14.56 1.73 17.31
C ARG A 96 15.92 2.36 16.95
N LEU A 97 16.01 3.68 16.86
CA LEU A 97 17.26 4.43 16.64
C LEU A 97 18.04 4.70 17.93
N SER A 98 17.44 4.46 19.10
CA SER A 98 18.06 4.73 20.39
C SER A 98 19.34 3.90 20.61
N SER A 99 20.30 4.48 21.34
CA SER A 99 21.48 3.77 21.85
C SER A 99 21.12 2.76 22.94
N VAL A 100 19.97 2.92 23.60
CA VAL A 100 19.49 2.07 24.70
C VAL A 100 18.97 0.73 24.17
N GLY A 101 19.62 -0.35 24.57
CA GLY A 101 19.32 -1.72 24.10
C GLY A 101 17.86 -2.15 24.29
N PRO A 102 17.27 -2.01 25.50
CA PRO A 102 15.87 -2.39 25.75
C PRO A 102 14.85 -1.69 24.84
N TYR A 103 15.01 -0.39 24.58
CA TYR A 103 14.09 0.35 23.68
C TYR A 103 14.17 -0.17 22.25
N ARG A 104 15.39 -0.45 21.78
CA ARG A 104 15.62 -1.00 20.44
C ARG A 104 15.00 -2.39 20.28
N TRP A 105 15.12 -3.22 21.32
CA TRP A 105 14.57 -4.56 21.35
C TRP A 105 13.04 -4.54 21.37
N LEU A 106 12.43 -3.74 22.26
CA LEU A 106 10.98 -3.61 22.36
C LEU A 106 10.36 -3.08 21.06
N ALA A 107 10.96 -2.04 20.47
CA ALA A 107 10.54 -1.54 19.16
C ALA A 107 10.70 -2.58 18.05
N GLY A 108 11.74 -3.42 18.12
CA GLY A 108 11.95 -4.54 17.19
C GLY A 108 10.82 -5.54 17.24
N ILE A 109 10.49 -6.03 18.43
CA ILE A 109 9.40 -6.98 18.64
C ILE A 109 8.08 -6.41 18.14
N TYR A 110 7.77 -5.16 18.49
CA TYR A 110 6.57 -4.49 18.00
C TYR A 110 6.52 -4.50 16.46
N ILE A 111 7.59 -4.05 15.80
CA ILE A 111 7.65 -3.98 14.35
C ILE A 111 7.48 -5.37 13.72
N GLU A 112 8.17 -6.38 14.26
CA GLU A 112 8.10 -7.76 13.76
C GLU A 112 6.70 -8.37 13.90
N ILE A 113 6.04 -8.18 15.04
CA ILE A 113 4.68 -8.68 15.27
C ILE A 113 3.68 -8.02 14.32
N PHE A 114 3.61 -6.69 14.30
CA PHE A 114 2.57 -5.97 13.55
C PHE A 114 2.77 -6.01 12.03
N ARG A 115 4.00 -6.21 11.54
CA ARG A 115 4.26 -6.48 10.11
C ARG A 115 4.13 -7.95 9.75
N GLY A 116 4.32 -8.87 10.72
CA GLY A 116 4.21 -10.31 10.50
C GLY A 116 2.78 -10.83 10.57
N LEU A 117 1.89 -10.16 11.30
CA LEU A 117 0.49 -10.54 11.43
C LEU A 117 -0.39 -9.98 10.31
N PRO A 118 -1.38 -10.74 9.81
CA PRO A 118 -2.42 -10.19 8.96
C PRO A 118 -3.18 -9.08 9.69
N ALA A 119 -3.30 -7.90 9.07
CA ALA A 119 -4.02 -6.76 9.63
C ALA A 119 -5.46 -7.10 10.02
N LEU A 120 -6.11 -8.00 9.27
CA LEU A 120 -7.43 -8.54 9.59
C LEU A 120 -7.51 -9.11 11.02
N LEU A 121 -6.50 -9.85 11.46
CA LEU A 121 -6.49 -10.41 12.82
C LEU A 121 -6.41 -9.31 13.87
N ILE A 122 -5.69 -8.22 13.61
CA ILE A 122 -5.63 -7.06 14.51
C ILE A 122 -7.00 -6.39 14.60
N PHE A 123 -7.71 -6.24 13.47
CA PHE A 123 -9.08 -5.71 13.47
C PHE A 123 -10.03 -6.58 14.29
N ILE A 124 -10.02 -7.90 14.08
CA ILE A 124 -10.86 -8.83 14.85
C ILE A 124 -10.49 -8.78 16.34
N PHE A 125 -9.20 -8.73 16.66
CA PHE A 125 -8.72 -8.65 18.04
C PHE A 125 -9.24 -7.37 18.74
N ILE A 126 -9.11 -6.21 18.10
CA ILE A 126 -9.61 -4.94 18.64
C ILE A 126 -11.14 -4.90 18.70
N GLY A 127 -11.83 -5.45 17.69
CA GLY A 127 -13.29 -5.43 17.60
C GLY A 127 -13.99 -6.42 18.53
N VAL A 128 -13.35 -7.55 18.84
CA VAL A 128 -13.97 -8.68 19.55
C VAL A 128 -13.21 -9.07 20.80
N ALA A 129 -11.92 -9.39 20.69
CA ALA A 129 -11.15 -9.94 21.81
C ALA A 129 -10.94 -8.93 22.94
N VAL A 130 -10.65 -7.66 22.62
CA VAL A 130 -10.47 -6.60 23.62
C VAL A 130 -11.75 -6.35 24.42
N PRO A 131 -12.94 -6.13 23.80
CA PRO A 131 -14.19 -6.03 24.55
C PRO A 131 -14.53 -7.24 25.43
N LEU A 132 -14.19 -8.46 24.99
CA LEU A 132 -14.38 -9.67 25.78
C LEU A 132 -13.42 -9.77 26.97
N ALA A 133 -12.17 -9.34 26.80
CA ALA A 133 -11.16 -9.34 27.84
C ALA A 133 -11.39 -8.22 28.89
N PHE A 134 -12.00 -7.11 28.47
CA PHE A 134 -12.27 -5.95 29.33
C PHE A 134 -13.75 -5.54 29.26
N PRO A 135 -14.67 -6.32 29.86
CA PRO A 135 -16.10 -6.03 29.82
C PRO A 135 -16.42 -4.66 30.40
N GLY A 136 -17.31 -3.91 29.76
CA GLY A 136 -17.72 -2.57 30.19
C GLY A 136 -16.73 -1.45 29.84
N THR A 137 -15.60 -1.76 29.21
CA THR A 137 -14.71 -0.74 28.66
C THR A 137 -15.05 -0.46 27.20
N GLU A 138 -15.27 0.81 26.87
CA GLU A 138 -15.44 1.26 25.49
C GLU A 138 -14.16 1.94 25.02
N ILE A 139 -13.71 1.57 23.81
CA ILE A 139 -12.63 2.30 23.15
C ILE A 139 -13.16 3.70 22.81
N VAL A 140 -12.43 4.72 23.27
CA VAL A 140 -12.78 6.13 23.07
C VAL A 140 -13.02 6.41 21.58
N GLY A 141 -14.16 7.03 21.26
CA GLY A 141 -14.56 7.31 19.88
C GLY A 141 -15.26 6.16 19.16
N GLY A 142 -15.67 5.11 19.88
CA GLY A 142 -16.50 4.03 19.34
C GLY A 142 -15.83 3.30 18.18
N THR A 143 -16.57 3.11 17.09
CA THR A 143 -16.05 2.46 15.86
C THR A 143 -14.87 3.24 15.27
N TYR A 144 -14.94 4.57 15.21
CA TYR A 144 -13.83 5.38 14.69
C TYR A 144 -12.55 5.20 15.52
N GLY A 145 -12.70 5.10 16.85
CA GLY A 145 -11.60 4.80 17.76
C GLY A 145 -11.00 3.41 17.56
N LYS A 146 -11.86 2.38 17.46
CA LYS A 146 -11.45 1.01 17.15
C LYS A 146 -10.66 0.93 15.85
N VAL A 147 -11.14 1.61 14.81
CA VAL A 147 -10.50 1.63 13.49
C VAL A 147 -9.18 2.40 13.53
N ALA A 148 -9.17 3.58 14.16
CA ALA A 148 -7.95 4.37 14.32
C ALA A 148 -6.86 3.59 15.07
N LEU A 149 -7.25 2.83 16.10
CA LEU A 149 -6.34 1.98 16.85
C LEU A 149 -5.87 0.78 16.01
N ALA A 150 -6.78 0.03 15.39
CA ALA A 150 -6.43 -1.16 14.61
C ALA A 150 -5.55 -0.81 13.40
N LEU A 151 -5.96 0.16 12.57
CA LEU A 151 -5.14 0.65 11.46
C LEU A 151 -3.87 1.30 11.96
N GLY A 152 -3.95 2.14 12.99
CA GLY A 152 -2.82 2.89 13.52
C GLY A 152 -1.72 1.99 14.07
N LEU A 153 -2.06 0.89 14.75
CA LEU A 153 -1.06 -0.07 15.26
C LEU A 153 -0.32 -0.76 14.12
N VAL A 154 -1.03 -1.19 13.07
CA VAL A 154 -0.40 -1.79 11.90
C VAL A 154 0.46 -0.75 11.16
N ALA A 155 -0.12 0.42 10.87
CA ALA A 155 0.53 1.53 10.20
C ALA A 155 1.81 1.97 10.92
N ALA A 156 1.79 2.05 12.25
CA ALA A 156 2.92 2.49 13.05
C ALA A 156 4.15 1.61 12.83
N ALA A 157 3.99 0.31 12.64
CA ALA A 157 5.12 -0.59 12.39
C ALA A 157 5.79 -0.33 11.02
N TYR A 158 4.98 -0.11 9.97
CA TYR A 158 5.48 0.21 8.63
C TYR A 158 6.08 1.62 8.56
N MET A 159 5.41 2.61 9.17
CA MET A 159 5.89 3.98 9.24
C MET A 159 7.15 4.11 10.09
N ALA A 160 7.27 3.37 11.20
CA ALA A 160 8.48 3.39 12.02
C ALA A 160 9.71 2.94 11.22
N GLU A 161 9.55 1.88 10.43
CA GLU A 161 10.63 1.39 9.57
C GLU A 161 10.97 2.38 8.46
N THR A 162 9.95 3.01 7.86
CA THR A 162 10.11 4.05 6.85
C THR A 162 10.87 5.26 7.40
N ILE A 163 10.48 5.76 8.57
CA ILE A 163 11.14 6.88 9.26
C ILE A 163 12.59 6.53 9.59
N ARG A 164 12.81 5.34 10.17
CA ARG A 164 14.15 4.84 10.51
C ARG A 164 15.04 4.74 9.27
N ALA A 165 14.52 4.14 8.19
CA ALA A 165 15.25 3.96 6.94
C ALA A 165 15.58 5.32 6.30
N GLY A 166 14.64 6.27 6.30
CA GLY A 166 14.88 7.61 5.76
C GLY A 166 15.91 8.42 6.53
N ILE A 167 15.95 8.30 7.86
CA ILE A 167 17.02 8.92 8.68
C ILE A 167 18.37 8.28 8.34
N GLN A 168 18.44 6.96 8.19
CA GLN A 168 19.67 6.25 7.85
C GLN A 168 20.13 6.44 6.41
N ALA A 169 19.23 6.82 5.50
CA ALA A 169 19.53 7.07 4.10
C ALA A 169 20.27 8.40 3.87
N VAL A 170 20.30 9.30 4.87
CA VAL A 170 21.06 10.54 4.78
C VAL A 170 22.57 10.22 4.70
N PRO A 171 23.31 10.74 3.71
CA PRO A 171 24.73 10.41 3.52
C PRO A 171 25.57 10.72 4.76
N LYS A 172 26.39 9.75 5.19
CA LYS A 172 27.26 9.89 6.38
C LYS A 172 28.22 11.08 6.28
N GLY A 173 28.65 11.44 5.06
CA GLY A 173 29.48 12.62 4.81
C GLY A 173 28.86 13.94 5.28
N GLN A 174 27.53 14.06 5.29
CA GLN A 174 26.83 15.23 5.84
C GLN A 174 27.05 15.36 7.35
N LEU A 175 27.00 14.23 8.07
CA LEU A 175 27.25 14.16 9.51
C LEU A 175 28.74 14.34 9.86
N GLU A 176 29.64 13.91 8.99
CA GLU A 176 31.08 14.13 9.14
C GLU A 176 31.43 15.61 8.90
N ALA A 177 30.94 16.21 7.82
CA ALA A 177 31.13 17.63 7.52
C ALA A 177 30.54 18.54 8.62
N ALA A 178 29.34 18.25 9.11
CA ALA A 178 28.74 18.98 10.22
C ALA A 178 29.62 18.95 11.48
N ARG A 179 30.19 17.77 11.80
CA ARG A 179 31.10 17.62 12.94
C ARG A 179 32.42 18.38 12.73
N SER A 180 32.98 18.40 11.53
CA SER A 180 34.16 19.22 11.19
C SER A 180 33.90 20.73 11.33
N LEU A 181 32.65 21.16 11.14
CA LEU A 181 32.21 22.55 11.35
C LEU A 181 31.82 22.84 12.83
N GLY A 182 32.07 21.91 13.75
CA GLY A 182 31.82 22.10 15.18
C GLY A 182 30.35 21.94 15.61
N PHE A 183 29.49 21.34 14.78
CA PHE A 183 28.10 21.09 15.17
C PHE A 183 28.04 19.97 16.23
N SER A 184 27.23 20.18 17.27
CA SER A 184 26.86 19.09 18.18
C SER A 184 25.99 18.05 17.47
N PRO A 185 25.94 16.79 17.92
CA PRO A 185 25.10 15.75 17.31
C PRO A 185 23.63 16.14 17.22
N ALA A 186 23.10 16.82 18.23
CA ALA A 186 21.72 17.30 18.24
C ALA A 186 21.49 18.40 17.19
N ARG A 187 22.42 19.35 17.06
CA ARG A 187 22.33 20.41 16.06
C ARG A 187 22.45 19.83 14.65
N ALA A 188 23.38 18.91 14.42
CA ALA A 188 23.50 18.20 13.14
C ALA A 188 22.23 17.41 12.80
N MET A 189 21.64 16.72 13.79
CA MET A 189 20.39 15.99 13.60
C MET A 189 19.24 16.90 13.16
N VAL A 190 18.97 17.97 13.91
CA VAL A 190 17.83 18.86 13.66
C VAL A 190 18.02 19.73 12.41
N SER A 191 19.22 20.27 12.20
CA SER A 191 19.47 21.23 11.12
C SER A 191 19.80 20.59 9.77
N ILE A 192 20.29 19.35 9.75
CA ILE A 192 20.82 18.71 8.54
C ILE A 192 20.12 17.39 8.25
N VAL A 193 20.10 16.46 9.21
CA VAL A 193 19.60 15.09 8.99
C VAL A 193 18.08 15.08 8.85
N ILE A 194 17.34 15.64 9.81
CA ILE A 194 15.86 15.61 9.80
C ILE A 194 15.27 16.26 8.54
N PRO A 195 15.70 17.46 8.09
CA PRO A 195 15.16 18.07 6.88
C PRO A 195 15.39 17.22 5.61
N GLN A 196 16.53 16.54 5.52
CA GLN A 196 16.83 15.64 4.40
C GLN A 196 16.04 14.34 4.50
N ALA A 197 16.02 13.72 5.68
CA ALA A 197 15.24 12.52 5.96
C ALA A 197 13.75 12.73 5.65
N PHE A 198 13.19 13.90 5.99
CA PHE A 198 11.80 14.24 5.69
C PHE A 198 11.47 14.17 4.20
N ARG A 199 12.39 14.66 3.34
CA ARG A 199 12.24 14.58 1.88
C ARG A 199 12.31 13.13 1.37
N ILE A 200 13.13 12.30 2.02
CA ILE A 200 13.29 10.88 1.68
C ILE A 200 12.04 10.07 2.07
N ILE A 201 11.43 10.35 3.23
CA ILE A 201 10.30 9.57 3.76
C ILE A 201 8.94 10.02 3.24
N LEU A 202 8.80 11.25 2.75
CA LEU A 202 7.54 11.79 2.26
C LEU A 202 6.87 10.92 1.18
N PRO A 203 7.57 10.48 0.10
CA PRO A 203 6.98 9.59 -0.89
C PRO A 203 6.50 8.24 -0.32
N PRO A 204 7.31 7.45 0.41
CA PRO A 204 6.83 6.18 0.97
C PRO A 204 5.74 6.35 2.04
N LEU A 205 5.75 7.42 2.86
CA LEU A 205 4.64 7.70 3.77
C LEU A 205 3.33 8.01 3.01
N THR A 206 3.42 8.67 1.86
CA THR A 206 2.24 8.90 1.01
C THR A 206 1.75 7.60 0.39
N ASN A 207 2.65 6.69 0.03
CA ASN A 207 2.28 5.35 -0.40
C ASN A 207 1.60 4.55 0.71
N GLU A 208 2.09 4.65 1.96
CA GLU A 208 1.42 4.05 3.13
C GLU A 208 0.00 4.60 3.32
N LEU A 209 -0.22 5.90 3.12
CA LEU A 209 -1.59 6.46 3.15
C LEU A 209 -2.52 5.81 2.11
N VAL A 210 -2.02 5.54 0.89
CA VAL A 210 -2.78 4.84 -0.15
C VAL A 210 -3.09 3.40 0.23
N LEU A 211 -2.14 2.71 0.88
CA LEU A 211 -2.36 1.36 1.38
C LEU A 211 -3.40 1.35 2.50
N LEU A 212 -3.30 2.26 3.47
CA LEU A 212 -4.29 2.40 4.54
C LEU A 212 -5.68 2.73 4.02
N PHE A 213 -5.79 3.49 2.93
CA PHE A 213 -7.07 3.74 2.28
C PHE A 213 -7.73 2.47 1.77
N LYS A 214 -6.95 1.48 1.34
CA LYS A 214 -7.47 0.17 0.95
C LYS A 214 -7.71 -0.73 2.16
N ASP A 215 -6.81 -0.69 3.14
CA ASP A 215 -6.91 -1.51 4.35
C ASP A 215 -8.05 -1.06 5.27
N SER A 216 -8.59 0.16 5.09
CA SER A 216 -9.83 0.58 5.75
C SER A 216 -11.01 -0.34 5.40
N SER A 217 -10.94 -1.11 4.31
CA SER A 217 -11.94 -2.16 4.01
C SER A 217 -12.06 -3.21 5.11
N LEU A 218 -11.03 -3.41 5.94
CA LEU A 218 -11.06 -4.36 7.06
C LEU A 218 -12.05 -3.95 8.17
N VAL A 219 -12.56 -2.71 8.14
CA VAL A 219 -13.68 -2.25 9.00
C VAL A 219 -14.91 -3.14 8.85
N LEU A 220 -15.09 -3.79 7.70
CA LEU A 220 -16.23 -4.69 7.44
C LEU A 220 -16.36 -5.82 8.49
N PHE A 221 -15.29 -6.12 9.24
CA PHE A 221 -15.24 -7.14 10.29
C PHE A 221 -15.54 -6.60 11.71
N LEU A 222 -15.72 -5.30 11.89
CA LEU A 222 -15.92 -4.68 13.22
C LEU A 222 -17.39 -4.60 13.68
N GLY A 223 -18.34 -5.20 12.95
CA GLY A 223 -19.75 -5.17 13.32
C GLY A 223 -20.32 -3.74 13.34
N VAL A 224 -20.06 -2.98 12.27
CA VAL A 224 -20.42 -1.55 12.17
C VAL A 224 -21.91 -1.33 11.92
N THR A 225 -22.42 -0.20 12.41
CA THR A 225 -23.80 0.26 12.14
C THR A 225 -23.96 0.78 10.70
N LEU A 226 -25.20 1.07 10.29
CA LEU A 226 -25.50 1.60 8.94
C LEU A 226 -24.73 2.89 8.63
N GLU A 227 -24.59 3.77 9.60
CA GLU A 227 -23.94 5.08 9.46
C GLU A 227 -22.40 5.02 9.47
N GLU A 228 -21.84 3.88 9.84
CA GLU A 228 -20.41 3.64 10.00
C GLU A 228 -19.83 2.76 8.87
N ARG A 229 -20.65 2.44 7.86
CA ARG A 229 -20.18 1.65 6.73
C ARG A 229 -19.16 2.44 5.93
N GLU A 230 -18.04 1.79 5.62
CA GLU A 230 -17.12 2.23 4.57
C GLU A 230 -17.49 1.58 3.22
N LEU A 231 -16.78 1.93 2.15
CA LEU A 231 -17.09 1.53 0.78
C LEU A 231 -17.30 0.01 0.60
N SER A 232 -16.40 -0.81 1.15
CA SER A 232 -16.44 -2.27 0.98
C SER A 232 -17.65 -2.89 1.68
N LYS A 233 -17.92 -2.48 2.92
CA LYS A 233 -19.08 -2.93 3.69
C LYS A 233 -20.39 -2.46 3.06
N TYR A 234 -20.46 -1.20 2.62
CA TYR A 234 -21.64 -0.65 1.95
C TYR A 234 -21.95 -1.40 0.65
N GLY A 235 -20.95 -1.62 -0.20
CA GLY A 235 -21.10 -2.39 -1.45
C GLY A 235 -21.47 -3.84 -1.19
N ARG A 236 -20.84 -4.51 -0.21
CA ARG A 236 -21.13 -5.90 0.14
C ARG A 236 -22.56 -6.07 0.67
N ASP A 237 -23.02 -5.17 1.52
CA ASP A 237 -24.35 -5.27 2.11
C ASP A 237 -25.44 -5.09 1.04
N LEU A 238 -25.30 -4.09 0.15
CA LEU A 238 -26.22 -3.91 -0.97
C LEU A 238 -26.16 -5.05 -1.99
N ALA A 239 -24.97 -5.60 -2.24
CA ALA A 239 -24.85 -6.75 -3.12
C ALA A 239 -25.59 -7.99 -2.56
N SER A 240 -25.54 -8.16 -1.25
CA SER A 240 -26.26 -9.23 -0.56
C SER A 240 -27.78 -9.03 -0.60
N THR A 241 -28.28 -7.81 -0.46
CA THR A 241 -29.73 -7.54 -0.46
C THR A 241 -30.32 -7.56 -1.86
N THR A 242 -29.56 -7.17 -2.88
CA THR A 242 -30.00 -7.14 -4.28
C THR A 242 -29.68 -8.43 -5.05
N ALA A 243 -28.94 -9.37 -4.44
CA ALA A 243 -28.40 -10.56 -5.09
C ALA A 243 -27.66 -10.23 -6.41
N ASN A 244 -26.92 -9.12 -6.40
CA ASN A 244 -26.25 -8.56 -7.57
C ASN A 244 -24.86 -8.03 -7.20
N SER A 245 -23.88 -8.15 -8.09
CA SER A 245 -22.50 -7.71 -7.80
C SER A 245 -22.19 -6.27 -8.23
N THR A 246 -23.14 -5.59 -8.88
CA THR A 246 -23.00 -4.17 -9.27
C THR A 246 -22.57 -3.28 -8.10
N PRO A 247 -23.12 -3.40 -6.88
CA PRO A 247 -22.70 -2.56 -5.76
C PRO A 247 -21.23 -2.71 -5.35
N ILE A 248 -20.67 -3.91 -5.47
CA ILE A 248 -19.24 -4.16 -5.22
C ILE A 248 -18.40 -3.49 -6.30
N LEU A 249 -18.83 -3.56 -7.56
CA LEU A 249 -18.14 -2.88 -8.68
C LEU A 249 -18.14 -1.37 -8.48
N VAL A 250 -19.28 -0.77 -8.11
CA VAL A 250 -19.38 0.67 -7.84
C VAL A 250 -18.48 1.08 -6.66
N ALA A 251 -18.48 0.32 -5.56
CA ALA A 251 -17.57 0.57 -4.45
C ALA A 251 -16.09 0.50 -4.89
N GLY A 252 -15.73 -0.49 -5.71
CA GLY A 252 -14.40 -0.62 -6.31
C GLY A 252 -14.02 0.58 -7.18
N LEU A 253 -14.94 1.10 -7.99
CA LEU A 253 -14.73 2.32 -8.77
C LEU A 253 -14.51 3.54 -7.87
N CYS A 254 -15.22 3.65 -6.74
CA CYS A 254 -14.97 4.71 -5.75
C CYS A 254 -13.59 4.60 -5.10
N TYR A 255 -13.09 3.39 -4.83
CA TYR A 255 -11.69 3.21 -4.42
C TYR A 255 -10.72 3.70 -5.50
N LEU A 256 -10.96 3.38 -6.77
CA LEU A 256 -10.12 3.84 -7.89
C LEU A 256 -10.16 5.36 -8.08
N LEU A 257 -11.33 5.96 -7.87
CA LEU A 257 -11.54 7.42 -7.91
C LEU A 257 -10.54 8.16 -7.00
N VAL A 258 -10.21 7.58 -5.84
CA VAL A 258 -9.27 8.17 -4.89
C VAL A 258 -7.84 7.66 -5.08
N THR A 259 -7.67 6.36 -5.24
CA THR A 259 -6.33 5.73 -5.27
C THR A 259 -5.55 6.05 -6.54
N ILE A 260 -6.20 6.22 -7.70
CA ILE A 260 -5.51 6.58 -8.95
C ILE A 260 -4.90 7.99 -8.85
N PRO A 261 -5.65 9.06 -8.49
CA PRO A 261 -5.07 10.38 -8.26
C PRO A 261 -3.96 10.39 -7.21
N LEU A 262 -4.15 9.73 -6.07
CA LEU A 262 -3.10 9.62 -5.05
C LEU A 262 -1.85 8.91 -5.59
N GLY A 263 -2.01 7.87 -6.41
CA GLY A 263 -0.90 7.19 -7.07
C GLY A 263 -0.11 8.10 -8.02
N PHE A 264 -0.77 9.05 -8.71
CA PHE A 264 -0.06 10.07 -9.49
C PHE A 264 0.73 11.03 -8.58
N VAL A 265 0.16 11.42 -7.43
CA VAL A 265 0.86 12.27 -6.44
C VAL A 265 2.12 11.56 -5.93
N VAL A 266 2.01 10.29 -5.53
CA VAL A 266 3.15 9.47 -5.08
C VAL A 266 4.26 9.44 -6.13
N ARG A 267 3.94 9.08 -7.39
CA ARG A 267 4.93 9.03 -8.48
C ARG A 267 5.63 10.38 -8.71
N ARG A 268 4.88 11.48 -8.58
CA ARG A 268 5.45 12.83 -8.72
C ARG A 268 6.37 13.19 -7.55
N MET A 269 6.05 12.75 -6.34
CA MET A 269 6.91 12.93 -5.17
C MET A 269 8.19 12.10 -5.28
N GLU A 270 8.10 10.85 -5.74
CA GLU A 270 9.24 9.97 -5.98
C GLU A 270 10.21 10.56 -7.02
N ALA A 271 9.69 11.04 -8.15
CA ALA A 271 10.51 11.68 -9.18
C ALA A 271 11.29 12.89 -8.64
N LYS A 272 10.63 13.76 -7.87
CA LYS A 272 11.26 14.92 -7.23
C LYS A 272 12.30 14.53 -6.18
N ALA A 273 12.04 13.47 -5.41
CA ALA A 273 12.97 13.00 -4.39
C ALA A 273 14.26 12.44 -5.03
N GLN A 274 14.16 11.77 -6.18
CA GLN A 274 15.34 11.26 -6.92
C GLN A 274 16.18 12.38 -7.53
N GLU A 275 15.56 13.46 -8.02
CA GLU A 275 16.27 14.63 -8.54
C GLU A 275 17.08 15.34 -7.45
N ALA A 276 16.58 15.38 -6.21
CA ALA A 276 17.26 16.06 -5.09
C ALA A 276 18.45 15.28 -4.51
N VAL A 277 18.61 14.00 -4.86
CA VAL A 277 19.72 13.13 -4.40
C VAL A 277 20.86 13.08 -5.43
N LYS A 278 20.60 13.49 -6.68
CA LYS A 278 21.63 13.68 -7.71
C LYS A 278 22.32 15.03 -7.56
#